data_AF-A0A0F9KYE5-F1
#
_entry.id   AF-A0A0F9KYE5-F1
#
_cell.length_a   1.000
_cell.length_b   1.000
_cell.length_c   1.000
_cell.angle_alpha   90.00
_cell.angle_beta   90.00
_cell.angle_gamma   90.00
#
_symmetry.space_group_name_H-M   'P 1'
#
loop_
_entity.id
_entity.type
_entity.pdbx_description
1 polymer ?
#
loop_
_entity_poly.entity_id
_entity_poly.type
_entity_poly.pdbx_seq_one_letter_code
_entity_poly.pdbx_strand_id
1 'polypeptide(L)'
;MVDSLWGILADIKEELEIATGDTADDAYLNTKITKVNRFIDNLISSHATTLPITTSLSEALKDAAIAAVSAKYRRRNKEFETANAYQAEFDRIIDSVIQRFRADSESRSLRVAVVKAYATEPLASDS
;
A
#
# COMPACT_ATOMS: atom_id res chain seq x y z
N MET A 1 16.67 0.43 -6.47
CA MET A 1 15.37 0.25 -5.79
C MET A 1 14.91 1.67 -5.47
N VAL A 2 13.80 2.12 -6.05
CA VAL A 2 13.26 3.44 -5.68
C VAL A 2 12.81 3.27 -4.22
N ASP A 3 13.42 4.00 -3.29
CA ASP A 3 12.94 4.03 -1.91
C ASP A 3 11.53 4.62 -1.94
N SER A 4 10.53 3.76 -1.81
CA SER A 4 9.15 4.23 -1.78
C SER A 4 8.92 4.94 -0.45
N LEU A 5 8.80 6.26 -0.50
CA LEU A 5 8.47 7.09 0.64
C LEU A 5 6.94 7.09 0.83
N TRP A 6 6.43 6.05 1.50
CA TRP A 6 5.00 5.96 1.86
C TRP A 6 4.69 6.84 3.06
N GLY A 7 5.37 6.62 4.18
CA GLY A 7 5.28 7.48 5.35
C GLY A 7 6.27 8.63 5.27
N ILE A 8 5.80 9.86 5.53
CA ILE A 8 6.61 11.07 5.65
C ILE A 8 6.43 11.62 7.07
N LEU A 9 7.52 12.11 7.66
CA LEU A 9 7.51 12.58 9.05
C LEU A 9 6.52 13.73 9.29
N ALA A 10 6.37 14.65 8.34
CA ALA A 10 5.45 15.78 8.44
C ALA A 10 4.00 15.32 8.60
N ASP A 11 3.53 14.47 7.69
CA ASP A 11 2.16 13.93 7.68
C ASP A 11 1.86 13.14 8.96
N ILE A 12 2.84 12.36 9.45
CA ILE A 12 2.70 11.60 10.70
C ILE A 12 2.65 12.51 11.91
N LYS A 13 3.43 13.59 11.94
CA LYS A 13 3.36 14.57 13.03
C LYS A 13 2.02 15.29 13.04
N GLU A 14 1.50 15.64 11.86
CA GLU A 14 0.17 16.23 11.72
C GLU A 14 -0.92 15.30 12.29
N GLU A 15 -0.90 14.02 11.89
CA GLU A 15 -1.85 13.01 12.41
C GLU A 15 -1.74 12.78 13.92
N LEU A 16 -0.53 12.89 14.47
CA LEU A 16 -0.27 12.71 15.89
C LEU A 16 -0.47 13.99 16.71
N GLU A 17 -0.89 15.08 16.08
CA GLU A 17 -1.02 16.41 16.69
C GLU A 17 0.29 16.91 17.34
N ILE A 18 1.44 16.50 16.78
CA ILE A 18 2.78 16.92 17.20
C ILE A 18 3.16 18.16 16.41
N ALA A 19 3.56 19.24 17.11
CA ALA A 19 4.01 20.46 16.46
C ALA A 19 5.21 20.20 15.54
N THR A 20 5.24 20.81 14.35
CA THR A 20 6.29 20.59 13.34
C THR A 20 7.70 20.86 13.86
N GLY A 21 7.84 21.84 14.76
CA GLY A 21 9.11 22.20 15.40
C GLY A 21 9.50 21.34 16.61
N ASP A 22 8.61 20.47 17.10
CA ASP A 22 8.95 19.50 18.14
C ASP A 22 9.76 18.36 17.52
N THR A 23 10.93 18.09 18.09
CA THR A 23 11.89 17.10 17.58
C THR A 23 12.14 15.95 18.56
N ALA A 24 11.47 15.94 19.71
CA ALA A 24 11.72 14.98 20.79
C ALA A 24 11.56 13.52 20.34
N ASP A 25 10.61 13.28 19.42
CA ASP A 25 10.28 11.94 18.93
C ASP A 25 10.75 11.66 17.50
N ASP A 26 11.47 12.58 16.85
CA ASP A 26 11.83 12.46 15.43
C ASP A 26 12.69 11.24 15.13
N ALA A 27 13.67 10.95 15.99
CA ALA A 27 14.52 9.77 15.83
C ALA A 27 13.70 8.46 15.91
N TYR A 28 12.71 8.42 16.81
CA TYR A 28 11.83 7.28 16.96
C TYR A 28 10.89 7.15 15.75
N LEU A 29 10.22 8.24 15.36
CA LEU A 29 9.28 8.28 14.24
C LEU A 29 9.98 7.90 12.94
N ASN A 30 11.15 8.48 12.63
CA ASN A 30 11.94 8.12 11.44
C ASN A 30 12.31 6.63 11.42
N THR A 31 12.71 6.07 12.56
CA THR A 31 12.99 4.63 12.66
C THR A 31 11.75 3.78 12.35
N LYS A 32 10.56 4.22 12.79
CA LYS A 32 9.31 3.50 12.50
C LYS A 32 8.87 3.68 11.06
N ILE A 33 8.99 4.88 10.50
CA ILE A 33 8.72 5.17 9.08
C ILE A 33 9.53 4.23 8.19
N THR A 34 10.85 4.16 8.37
CA THR A 34 11.70 3.27 7.56
C THR A 34 11.27 1.81 7.63
N LYS A 35 10.87 1.33 8.81
CA LYS A 35 10.41 -0.05 8.99
C LYS A 35 9.04 -0.29 8.36
N VAL A 36 8.12 0.66 8.48
CA VAL A 36 6.77 0.58 7.89
C VAL A 36 6.85 0.67 6.37
N ASN A 37 7.65 1.58 5.81
CA ASN A 37 7.81 1.70 4.37
C ASN A 37 8.32 0.39 3.75
N ARG A 38 9.37 -0.19 4.34
CA ARG A 38 9.88 -1.50 3.94
C ARG A 38 8.84 -2.61 4.06
N PHE A 39 8.00 -2.57 5.10
CA PHE A 39 6.95 -3.56 5.29
C PHE A 39 5.89 -3.45 4.19
N ILE A 40 5.43 -2.24 3.89
CA ILE A 40 4.49 -1.98 2.80
C ILE A 40 5.10 -2.42 1.46
N ASP A 41 6.35 -2.05 1.17
CA ASP A 41 7.06 -2.47 -0.04
C ASP A 41 7.07 -3.99 -0.17
N ASN A 42 7.40 -4.71 0.91
CA ASN A 42 7.41 -6.17 0.90
C ASN A 42 6.01 -6.75 0.61
N LEU A 43 4.96 -6.18 1.20
CA LEU A 43 3.58 -6.63 0.98
C LEU A 43 3.13 -6.44 -0.48
N ILE A 44 3.44 -5.29 -1.08
CA ILE A 44 3.00 -4.97 -2.44
C ILE A 44 3.96 -5.45 -3.53
N SER A 45 5.21 -5.77 -3.20
CA SER A 45 6.25 -6.14 -4.18
C SER A 45 5.84 -7.29 -5.09
N SER A 46 5.15 -8.28 -4.54
CA SER A 46 4.64 -9.44 -5.29
C SER A 46 3.52 -9.08 -6.28
N HIS A 47 2.89 -7.92 -6.10
CA HIS A 47 1.78 -7.42 -6.90
C HIS A 47 2.22 -6.31 -7.88
N ALA A 48 3.18 -5.48 -7.47
CA ALA A 48 3.66 -4.32 -8.21
C ALA A 48 4.42 -4.66 -9.51
N THR A 49 4.88 -5.91 -9.68
CA THR A 49 5.50 -6.38 -10.94
C THR A 49 4.49 -6.48 -12.09
N THR A 50 3.19 -6.50 -11.80
CA THR A 50 2.13 -6.74 -12.80
C THR A 50 1.28 -5.50 -13.11
N LEU A 51 1.23 -4.53 -12.19
CA LEU A 51 0.36 -3.36 -12.28
C LEU A 51 1.09 -2.08 -11.81
N PRO A 52 1.02 -0.98 -12.59
CA PRO A 52 1.56 0.29 -12.16
C PRO A 52 0.77 0.81 -10.95
N ILE A 53 1.49 1.34 -9.96
CA ILE A 53 0.87 2.02 -8.81
C ILE A 53 0.23 3.30 -9.32
N THR A 54 -1.11 3.37 -9.26
CA THR A 54 -1.86 4.58 -9.61
C THR A 54 -1.77 5.62 -8.50
N THR A 55 -2.11 6.87 -8.78
CA THR A 55 -2.15 7.95 -7.77
C THR A 55 -3.03 7.57 -6.58
N SER A 56 -4.22 7.01 -6.82
CA SER A 56 -5.15 6.62 -5.75
C SER A 56 -4.63 5.45 -4.90
N LEU A 57 -3.90 4.50 -5.49
CA LEU A 57 -3.22 3.45 -4.72
C LEU A 57 -2.05 4.03 -3.93
N SER A 58 -1.31 4.98 -4.51
CA SER A 58 -0.23 5.66 -3.81
C SER A 58 -0.74 6.43 -2.58
N GLU A 59 -1.87 7.14 -2.68
CA GLU A 59 -2.49 7.84 -1.56
C GLU A 59 -2.91 6.85 -0.46
N ALA A 60 -3.59 5.77 -0.83
CA ALA A 60 -3.95 4.72 0.13
C ALA A 60 -2.72 4.11 0.84
N LEU A 61 -1.60 3.93 0.13
CA LEU A 61 -0.36 3.44 0.74
C LEU A 61 0.27 4.45 1.71
N LYS A 62 0.14 5.76 1.44
CA LYS A 62 0.56 6.81 2.39
C LYS A 62 -0.29 6.80 3.65
N ASP A 63 -1.62 6.73 3.49
CA ASP A 63 -2.56 6.65 4.62
C ASP A 63 -2.29 5.41 5.49
N ALA A 64 -2.03 4.27 4.85
CA ALA A 64 -1.61 3.06 5.55
C ALA A 64 -0.31 3.28 6.35
N ALA A 65 0.69 3.92 5.74
CA ALA A 65 1.95 4.19 6.43
C ALA A 65 1.76 5.11 7.64
N ILE A 66 0.94 6.15 7.51
CA ILE A 66 0.56 7.07 8.60
C ILE A 66 -0.09 6.27 9.73
N ALA A 67 -1.14 5.50 9.43
CA ALA A 67 -1.85 4.70 10.43
C ALA A 67 -0.93 3.70 11.15
N ALA A 68 -0.06 2.99 10.42
CA ALA A 68 0.86 2.04 11.02
C ALA A 68 1.91 2.68 11.93
N VAL A 69 2.44 3.87 11.57
CA VAL A 69 3.39 4.58 12.43
C VAL A 69 2.66 5.16 13.65
N SER A 70 1.47 5.74 13.46
CA SER A 70 0.63 6.26 14.54
C SER A 70 0.27 5.18 15.55
N ALA A 71 -0.11 3.98 15.10
CA ALA A 71 -0.33 2.82 15.98
C ALA A 71 0.92 2.48 16.82
N LYS A 72 2.11 2.49 16.21
CA LYS A 72 3.37 2.21 16.93
C LYS A 72 3.74 3.31 17.91
N TYR A 73 3.43 4.57 17.60
CA TYR A 73 3.65 5.70 18.51
C TYR A 73 2.72 5.62 19.72
N ARG A 74 1.42 5.44 19.48
CA ARG A 74 0.40 5.32 20.54
C ARG A 74 0.62 4.10 21.44
N ARG A 75 1.06 2.95 20.90
CA ARG A 75 1.50 1.80 21.72
C ARG A 75 2.66 2.15 22.65
N ARG A 76 3.63 2.93 22.19
CA ARG A 76 4.76 3.38 23.03
C ARG A 76 4.26 4.28 24.17
N ASN A 77 3.26 5.11 23.89
CA ASN A 77 2.65 6.00 24.87
C ASN A 77 1.58 5.31 25.75
N LYS A 78 1.40 3.99 25.60
CA LYS A 78 0.42 3.16 26.34
C LYS A 78 -1.05 3.50 26.03
N GLU A 79 -1.31 4.15 24.90
CA GLU A 79 -2.64 4.41 24.35
C GLU A 79 -3.11 3.20 23.53
N PHE A 80 -3.36 2.07 24.19
CA PHE A 80 -3.57 0.78 23.51
C PHE A 80 -4.86 0.73 22.67
N GLU A 81 -5.96 1.31 23.15
CA GLU A 81 -7.23 1.33 22.42
C GLU A 81 -7.10 2.11 21.11
N THR A 82 -6.61 3.35 21.19
CA THR A 82 -6.35 4.18 20.02
C THR A 82 -5.35 3.52 19.07
N ALA A 83 -4.28 2.91 19.60
CA ALA A 83 -3.33 2.22 18.75
C ALA A 83 -3.91 1.01 18.02
N ASN A 84 -4.87 0.30 18.63
CA ASN A 84 -5.56 -0.80 17.98
C ASN A 84 -6.50 -0.31 16.89
N ALA A 85 -7.15 0.84 17.06
CA ALA A 85 -7.94 1.47 16.01
C ALA A 85 -7.10 1.81 14.78
N TYR A 86 -5.94 2.46 14.96
CA TYR A 86 -5.00 2.75 13.87
C TYR A 86 -4.42 1.48 13.23
N GLN A 87 -4.18 0.43 14.01
CA GLN A 87 -3.74 -0.85 13.46
C GLN A 87 -4.83 -1.46 12.56
N ALA A 88 -6.08 -1.46 13.01
CA ALA A 88 -7.21 -1.98 12.21
C ALA A 88 -7.43 -1.15 10.93
N GLU A 89 -7.19 0.16 10.99
CA GLU A 89 -7.20 1.03 9.81
C GLU A 89 -6.10 0.66 8.81
N PHE A 90 -4.86 0.49 9.27
CA PHE A 90 -3.77 0.01 8.43
C PHE A 90 -4.13 -1.32 7.74
N ASP A 91 -4.61 -2.30 8.51
CA ASP A 91 -4.96 -3.63 7.99
C ASP A 91 -6.06 -3.53 6.92
N ARG A 92 -7.11 -2.74 7.18
CA ARG A 92 -8.21 -2.48 6.23
C ARG A 92 -7.73 -1.84 4.92
N ILE A 93 -6.85 -0.84 5.01
CA ILE A 93 -6.36 -0.13 3.81
C ILE A 93 -5.49 -1.07 2.96
N ILE A 94 -4.58 -1.81 3.59
CA ILE A 94 -3.69 -2.74 2.90
C ILE A 94 -4.46 -3.88 2.24
N ASP A 95 -5.46 -4.45 2.93
CA ASP A 95 -6.30 -5.49 2.34
C ASP A 95 -7.05 -4.98 1.11
N SER A 96 -7.60 -3.76 1.17
CA SER A 96 -8.25 -3.12 0.03
C SER A 96 -7.27 -2.89 -1.14
N VAL A 97 -6.05 -2.44 -0.86
CA VAL A 97 -4.99 -2.26 -1.88
C VAL A 97 -4.63 -3.59 -2.54
N ILE A 98 -4.42 -4.64 -1.75
CA ILE A 98 -4.10 -5.99 -2.27
C ILE A 98 -5.25 -6.54 -3.11
N GLN A 99 -6.51 -6.38 -2.67
CA GLN A 99 -7.67 -6.82 -3.43
C GLN A 99 -7.76 -6.12 -4.80
N ARG A 100 -7.50 -4.80 -4.87
CA ARG A 100 -7.46 -4.07 -6.13
C ARG A 100 -6.38 -4.58 -7.07
N PHE A 101 -5.18 -4.84 -6.55
CA PHE A 101 -4.11 -5.44 -7.35
C PHE A 101 -4.50 -6.82 -7.91
N ARG A 102 -5.24 -7.64 -7.15
CA ARG A 102 -5.72 -8.95 -7.62
C ARG A 102 -6.81 -8.82 -8.68
N ALA A 103 -7.83 -7.99 -8.45
CA ALA A 103 -8.95 -7.80 -9.37
C ALA A 103 -8.51 -7.26 -10.75
N ASP A 104 -7.54 -6.34 -10.77
CA ASP A 104 -6.99 -5.81 -12.02
C ASP A 104 -6.13 -6.84 -12.77
N SER A 105 -5.42 -7.71 -12.05
CA SER A 105 -4.64 -8.80 -12.63
C SER A 105 -5.55 -9.83 -13.30
N GLU A 106 -6.61 -10.26 -12.61
CA GLU A 106 -7.63 -11.17 -13.16
C GLU A 106 -8.34 -10.56 -14.37
N SER A 107 -8.76 -9.30 -14.29
CA SER A 107 -9.40 -8.57 -15.40
C SER A 107 -8.50 -8.47 -16.63
N ARG A 108 -7.19 -8.23 -16.45
CA ARG A 108 -6.22 -8.24 -17.55
C ARG A 108 -6.03 -9.64 -18.14
N SER A 109 -5.92 -10.67 -17.30
CA SER A 109 -5.77 -12.05 -17.77
C SER A 109 -6.95 -12.50 -18.64
N LEU A 110 -8.18 -12.13 -18.25
CA LEU A 110 -9.39 -12.39 -19.02
C LEU A 110 -9.40 -11.65 -20.36
N ARG A 111 -9.01 -10.36 -20.38
CA ARG A 111 -8.90 -9.60 -21.64
C ARG A 111 -7.88 -10.23 -22.60
N VAL A 112 -6.72 -10.66 -22.11
CA VAL A 112 -5.70 -11.32 -22.94
C VAL A 112 -6.19 -12.67 -23.47
N ALA A 113 -6.90 -13.46 -22.64
CA ALA A 113 -7.48 -14.72 -23.07
C ALA A 113 -8.54 -14.54 -24.18
N VAL A 114 -9.40 -13.52 -24.04
CA VAL A 114 -10.40 -13.18 -25.08
C VAL A 114 -9.73 -12.74 -26.38
N VAL A 115 -8.65 -11.96 -26.31
CA VAL A 115 -7.89 -11.53 -27.51
C VAL A 115 -7.20 -12.72 -28.20
N LYS A 116 -6.72 -13.72 -27.45
CA LYS A 116 -6.10 -14.93 -28.03
C LYS A 116 -7.10 -15.95 -28.57
N ALA A 117 -8.38 -15.89 -28.18
CA ALA A 117 -9.38 -16.88 -28.56
C ALA A 117 -9.94 -16.72 -29.99
N TYR A 118 -9.56 -15.67 -30.74
CA TYR A 118 -10.09 -15.41 -32.09
C TYR A 118 -8.99 -15.38 -33.16
N ALA A 119 -8.31 -16.51 -33.37
CA ALA A 119 -7.59 -16.79 -34.60
C ALA A 119 -7.48 -18.30 -34.83
N THR A 120 -8.63 -18.99 -34.92
CA THR A 120 -8.70 -20.23 -35.69
C THR A 120 -9.74 -20.01 -36.76
N GLU A 121 -9.33 -19.33 -37.84
CA GLU A 121 -10.05 -19.45 -39.09
C GLU A 121 -10.08 -20.94 -39.45
N PRO A 122 -11.23 -21.52 -39.77
CA PRO A 122 -11.26 -22.86 -40.32
C PRO A 122 -10.48 -22.80 -41.64
N LEU A 123 -9.42 -23.61 -41.74
CA LEU A 123 -8.79 -23.92 -43.02
C LEU A 123 -9.92 -24.35 -43.95
N ALA A 124 -10.21 -23.54 -44.97
CA ALA A 124 -11.19 -23.87 -45.98
C ALA A 124 -10.84 -25.27 -46.52
N SER A 125 -11.68 -26.24 -46.17
CA SER A 125 -11.78 -27.49 -46.92
C SER A 125 -12.59 -27.18 -48.17
N ASP A 126 -12.20 -27.87 -49.24
CA ASP A 126 -12.83 -27.95 -50.56
C ASP A 126 -12.23 -26.93 -51.56
N SER A 127 -11.69 -27.31 -52.73
CA SER A 127 -11.95 -28.48 -53.59
C SER A 127 -10.72 -28.79 -54.45
#